data_AF-A0A8J7G0T5-F1
#
_entry.id   AF-A0A8J7G0T5-F1
#
_cell.length_a   1.000
_cell.length_b   1.000
_cell.length_c   1.000
_cell.angle_alpha   90.00
_cell.angle_beta   90.00
_cell.angle_gamma   90.00
#
_symmetry.space_group_name_H-M   'P 1'
#
loop_
_entity.id
_entity.type
_entity.pdbx_description
1 polymer ?
#
loop_
_entity_poly.entity_id
_entity_poly.type
_entity_poly.pdbx_seq_one_letter_code
_entity_poly.pdbx_strand_id
1 'polypeptide(L)'
;MSNVQDAIVNAKDKLPNVTPTPPGFHPEASVHELKSRLLWGEPGLSIIDVRDHDAYNQCRIRGAMNMPMDRLPGGAEFSLQKDRDIYVYGANSGDTSQAVQMLREAGFRRVAELKGGLEAWREIDGPLEGVDSMDDPGPDAYNVFARLQAFNEEKAKEKRMK
;
A
#
# COMPACT_ATOMS: atom_id res chain seq x y z
N MET A 1 17.12 -13.89 -50.55
CA MET A 1 17.67 -12.88 -49.62
C MET A 1 16.60 -12.65 -48.57
N SER A 2 16.88 -12.87 -47.28
CA SER A 2 15.86 -12.66 -46.23
C SER A 2 15.47 -11.19 -46.21
N ASN A 3 14.18 -10.92 -46.34
CA ASN A 3 13.66 -9.57 -46.37
C ASN A 3 13.92 -8.92 -45.00
N VAL A 4 14.42 -7.69 -44.96
CA VAL A 4 14.69 -6.95 -43.72
C VAL A 4 13.42 -6.87 -42.87
N GLN A 5 12.26 -6.82 -43.51
CA GLN A 5 10.95 -6.85 -42.86
C GLN A 5 10.71 -8.13 -42.06
N ASP A 6 11.08 -9.30 -42.61
CA ASP A 6 10.90 -10.59 -41.94
C ASP A 6 11.83 -10.72 -40.73
N ALA A 7 13.04 -10.15 -40.83
CA ALA A 7 13.99 -10.11 -39.71
C ALA A 7 13.49 -9.22 -38.56
N ILE A 8 12.85 -8.09 -38.87
CA ILE A 8 12.27 -7.19 -37.87
C ILE A 8 11.07 -7.83 -37.16
N VAL A 9 10.17 -8.48 -37.90
CA VAL A 9 8.99 -9.16 -37.31
C VAL A 9 9.43 -10.31 -36.42
N ASN A 10 10.37 -11.14 -36.89
CA ASN A 10 10.89 -12.29 -36.13
C ASN A 10 11.67 -11.85 -34.88
N ALA A 11 12.36 -10.70 -34.93
CA ALA A 11 12.99 -10.11 -33.75
C ALA A 11 11.95 -9.60 -32.73
N LYS A 12 10.85 -8.99 -33.21
CA LYS A 12 9.77 -8.49 -32.34
C LYS A 12 9.01 -9.61 -31.63
N ASP A 13 8.75 -10.73 -32.32
CA ASP A 13 8.07 -11.91 -31.74
C ASP A 13 8.96 -12.69 -30.75
N LYS A 14 10.28 -12.59 -30.88
CA LYS A 14 11.26 -13.26 -29.99
C LYS A 14 11.67 -12.43 -28.79
N LEU A 15 11.34 -11.14 -28.76
CA LEU A 15 11.56 -10.31 -27.59
C LEU A 15 10.41 -10.59 -26.60
N PRO A 16 10.66 -11.23 -25.44
CA PRO A 16 9.65 -11.27 -24.38
C PRO A 16 9.24 -9.82 -24.08
N ASN A 17 7.96 -9.56 -23.84
CA ASN A 17 7.43 -8.20 -23.64
C ASN A 17 8.33 -7.43 -22.63
N VAL A 18 9.27 -6.64 -23.15
CA VAL A 18 10.46 -6.18 -22.39
C VAL A 18 10.08 -5.10 -21.38
N THR A 19 8.94 -4.47 -21.64
CA THR A 19 8.26 -3.61 -20.69
C THR A 19 7.24 -4.45 -19.96
N PRO A 20 7.44 -4.73 -18.65
CA PRO A 20 6.35 -5.30 -17.88
C PRO A 20 5.17 -4.32 -17.99
N THR A 21 3.97 -4.86 -18.15
CA THR A 21 2.74 -4.06 -18.22
C THR A 21 2.17 -4.01 -16.81
N PRO A 22 1.74 -2.84 -16.30
CA PRO A 22 1.14 -2.77 -14.97
C PRO A 22 -0.04 -3.76 -14.90
N PRO A 23 -0.20 -4.48 -13.78
CA PRO A 23 -1.37 -5.31 -13.57
C PRO A 23 -2.64 -4.48 -13.77
N GLY A 24 -3.58 -5.03 -14.54
CA GLY A 24 -4.87 -4.39 -14.79
C GLY A 24 -5.68 -4.21 -13.50
N PHE A 25 -6.70 -3.35 -13.56
CA PHE A 25 -7.68 -3.25 -12.48
C PHE A 25 -8.68 -4.41 -12.54
N HIS A 26 -8.87 -5.09 -11.41
CA HIS A 26 -9.88 -6.15 -11.26
C HIS A 26 -10.87 -5.81 -10.13
N PRO A 27 -12.21 -6.00 -10.32
CA PRO A 27 -13.21 -5.76 -9.27
C PRO A 27 -13.03 -6.60 -8.01
N GLU A 28 -12.36 -7.74 -8.14
CA GLU A 28 -11.87 -8.57 -7.05
C GLU A 28 -10.37 -8.70 -7.23
N ALA A 29 -9.60 -8.15 -6.31
CA ALA A 29 -8.15 -8.10 -6.44
C ALA A 29 -7.46 -8.88 -5.32
N SER A 30 -6.38 -9.57 -5.65
CA SER A 30 -5.52 -10.21 -4.66
C SER A 30 -4.56 -9.21 -4.02
N VAL A 31 -4.05 -9.55 -2.83
CA VAL A 31 -2.99 -8.80 -2.16
C VAL A 31 -1.70 -8.71 -2.99
N HIS A 32 -1.40 -9.72 -3.80
CA HIS A 32 -0.25 -9.73 -4.71
C HIS A 32 -0.41 -8.72 -5.85
N GLU A 33 -1.64 -8.59 -6.37
CA GLU A 33 -1.96 -7.63 -7.42
C GLU A 33 -1.82 -6.20 -6.90
N LEU A 34 -2.42 -5.89 -5.74
CA LEU A 34 -2.27 -4.59 -5.11
C LEU A 34 -0.78 -4.27 -4.83
N LYS A 35 -0.01 -5.22 -4.28
CA LYS A 35 1.43 -5.06 -4.03
C LYS A 35 2.19 -4.77 -5.32
N SER A 36 1.89 -5.50 -6.39
CA SER A 36 2.51 -5.29 -7.71
C SER A 36 2.20 -3.92 -8.28
N ARG A 37 0.95 -3.44 -8.16
CA ARG A 37 0.56 -2.09 -8.59
C ARG A 37 1.23 -0.98 -7.79
N LEU A 38 1.38 -1.16 -6.46
CA LEU A 38 2.12 -0.21 -5.62
C LEU A 38 3.61 -0.14 -5.99
N LEU A 39 4.24 -1.29 -6.26
CA LEU A 39 5.65 -1.35 -6.67
C LEU A 39 5.89 -0.77 -8.07
N TRP A 40 4.89 -0.85 -8.95
CA TRP A 40 4.96 -0.23 -10.27
C TRP A 40 5.05 1.30 -10.20
N GLY A 41 4.55 1.90 -9.12
CA GLY A 41 4.60 3.33 -8.91
C GLY A 41 3.54 4.12 -9.69
N GLU A 42 2.40 3.51 -10.06
CA GLU A 42 1.29 4.26 -10.67
C GLU A 42 0.70 5.26 -9.65
N PRO A 43 0.82 6.58 -9.89
CA PRO A 43 0.12 7.57 -9.08
C PRO A 43 -1.34 7.57 -9.52
N GLY A 44 -2.19 6.76 -8.88
CA GLY A 44 -3.58 6.68 -9.35
C GLY A 44 -4.54 5.87 -8.50
N LEU A 45 -4.06 5.05 -7.57
CA LEU A 45 -4.92 4.22 -6.73
C LEU A 45 -5.07 4.78 -5.31
N SER A 46 -6.11 4.33 -4.62
CA SER A 46 -6.38 4.61 -3.22
C SER A 46 -6.76 3.33 -2.50
N ILE A 47 -6.27 3.18 -1.28
CA ILE A 47 -6.59 2.06 -0.41
C ILE A 47 -7.49 2.60 0.69
N ILE A 48 -8.67 2.00 0.88
CA ILE A 48 -9.65 2.39 1.88
C ILE A 48 -9.80 1.27 2.89
N ASP A 49 -9.59 1.62 4.16
CA ASP A 49 -9.85 0.77 5.32
C ASP A 49 -11.18 1.18 5.94
N VAL A 50 -12.17 0.29 5.88
CA VAL A 50 -13.53 0.55 6.39
C VAL A 50 -13.76 0.04 7.80
N ARG A 51 -12.71 -0.46 8.46
CA ARG A 51 -12.76 -0.85 9.87
C ARG A 51 -12.87 0.38 10.76
N ASP A 52 -13.16 0.14 12.03
CA ASP A 52 -13.19 1.20 13.03
C ASP A 52 -11.83 1.88 13.20
N HIS A 53 -11.87 3.07 13.78
CA HIS A 53 -10.71 3.93 13.96
C HIS A 53 -9.62 3.28 14.83
N ASP A 54 -10.00 2.49 15.84
CA ASP A 54 -9.03 1.86 16.74
C ASP A 54 -8.28 0.74 16.00
N ALA A 55 -8.99 -0.11 15.26
CA ALA A 55 -8.39 -1.13 14.40
C ALA A 55 -7.45 -0.55 13.33
N TYR A 56 -7.85 0.57 12.70
CA TYR A 56 -7.02 1.28 11.72
C TYR A 56 -5.73 1.86 12.34
N ASN A 57 -5.81 2.36 13.58
CA ASN A 57 -4.65 2.92 14.28
C ASN A 57 -3.72 1.85 14.80
N GLN A 58 -4.24 0.70 15.24
CA GLN A 58 -3.43 -0.43 15.68
C GLN A 58 -2.56 -0.96 14.54
N CYS A 59 -3.17 -1.28 13.40
CA CYS A 59 -2.46 -1.82 12.24
C CYS A 59 -3.29 -1.67 10.96
N ARG A 60 -2.70 -1.16 9.89
CA ARG A 60 -3.33 -0.96 8.58
C ARG A 60 -2.32 -1.18 7.45
N ILE A 61 -2.84 -1.31 6.22
CA ILE A 61 -1.99 -1.25 5.03
C ILE A 61 -1.36 0.14 4.92
N ARG A 62 -0.06 0.20 4.66
CA ARG A 62 0.67 1.47 4.50
C ARG A 62 0.02 2.36 3.45
N GLY A 63 -0.31 3.60 3.81
CA GLY A 63 -0.99 4.55 2.93
C GLY A 63 -2.51 4.37 2.78
N ALA A 64 -3.13 3.42 3.50
CA ALA A 64 -4.59 3.31 3.54
C ALA A 64 -5.24 4.51 4.23
N MET A 65 -6.39 4.96 3.73
CA MET A 65 -7.23 5.98 4.36
C MET A 65 -8.32 5.31 5.19
N ASN A 66 -8.52 5.76 6.43
CA ASN A 66 -9.64 5.30 7.24
C ASN A 66 -10.94 5.96 6.77
N MET A 67 -11.90 5.16 6.33
CA MET A 67 -13.27 5.61 6.04
C MET A 67 -14.24 4.56 6.59
N PRO A 68 -14.55 4.60 7.89
CA PRO A 68 -15.45 3.65 8.51
C PRO A 68 -16.80 3.59 7.80
N MET A 69 -17.46 2.43 7.83
CA MET A 69 -18.66 2.13 7.04
C MET A 69 -19.76 3.22 7.12
N ASP A 70 -19.99 3.79 8.30
CA ASP A 70 -21.00 4.82 8.56
C ASP A 70 -20.71 6.16 7.87
N ARG A 71 -19.44 6.43 7.54
CA ARG A 71 -18.99 7.68 6.89
C ARG A 71 -18.47 7.46 5.48
N LEU A 72 -18.46 6.22 4.99
CA LEU A 72 -17.79 5.83 3.77
C LEU A 72 -18.25 6.62 2.52
N PRO A 73 -19.55 6.72 2.18
CA PRO A 73 -19.96 7.40 0.96
C PRO A 73 -19.62 8.89 1.00
N GLY A 74 -19.99 9.59 2.08
CA GLY A 74 -19.72 11.03 2.21
C GLY A 74 -18.22 11.36 2.28
N GLY A 75 -17.44 10.55 2.99
CA GLY A 75 -15.98 10.71 3.07
C GLY A 75 -15.29 10.48 1.73
N ALA A 76 -15.70 9.45 0.99
CA ALA A 76 -15.18 9.16 -0.33
C ALA A 76 -15.56 10.27 -1.33
N GLU A 77 -16.80 10.74 -1.34
CA GLU A 77 -17.25 11.82 -2.22
C GLU A 77 -16.50 13.12 -2.03
N PHE A 78 -16.17 13.46 -0.79
CA PHE A 78 -15.38 14.64 -0.47
C PHE A 78 -13.91 14.50 -0.90
N SER A 79 -13.35 13.29 -0.82
CA SER A 79 -11.89 13.08 -0.89
C SER A 79 -11.39 12.49 -2.21
N LEU A 80 -12.27 11.84 -3.00
CA LEU A 80 -11.87 10.99 -4.13
C LEU A 80 -12.61 11.33 -5.41
N GLN A 81 -11.91 11.18 -6.54
CA GLN A 81 -12.50 11.26 -7.87
C GLN A 81 -13.25 9.95 -8.22
N LYS A 82 -14.35 10.06 -8.97
CA LYS A 82 -15.21 8.91 -9.32
C LYS A 82 -14.53 7.88 -10.26
N ASP A 83 -13.49 8.27 -10.99
CA ASP A 83 -12.67 7.42 -11.87
C ASP A 83 -11.46 6.79 -11.19
N ARG A 84 -11.23 7.09 -9.91
CA ARG A 84 -10.04 6.62 -9.20
C ARG A 84 -10.13 5.11 -8.97
N ASP A 85 -9.00 4.42 -9.10
CA ASP A 85 -8.89 3.04 -8.63
C ASP A 85 -8.93 3.00 -7.12
N ILE A 86 -9.91 2.31 -6.57
CA ILE A 86 -10.13 2.20 -5.14
C ILE A 86 -10.05 0.73 -4.75
N TYR A 87 -9.18 0.40 -3.82
CA TYR A 87 -9.08 -0.93 -3.20
C TYR A 87 -9.62 -0.84 -1.78
N VAL A 88 -10.62 -1.65 -1.46
CA VAL A 88 -11.30 -1.62 -0.17
C VAL A 88 -11.02 -2.90 0.62
N TYR A 89 -10.77 -2.77 1.92
CA TYR A 89 -10.81 -3.90 2.85
C TYR A 89 -11.51 -3.50 4.16
N GLY A 90 -12.28 -4.43 4.71
CA GLY A 90 -12.94 -4.34 6.00
C GLY A 90 -12.38 -5.35 7.02
N ALA A 91 -13.12 -5.59 8.10
CA ALA A 91 -12.75 -6.57 9.11
C ALA A 91 -12.92 -8.01 8.62
N ASN A 92 -13.86 -8.22 7.70
CA ASN A 92 -14.13 -9.49 7.04
C ASN A 92 -14.56 -9.27 5.58
N SER A 93 -14.77 -10.36 4.84
CA SER A 93 -15.19 -10.30 3.44
C SER A 93 -16.58 -9.68 3.25
N GLY A 94 -17.52 -9.90 4.17
CA GLY A 94 -18.87 -9.33 4.11
C GLY A 94 -18.84 -7.80 4.21
N ASP A 95 -18.13 -7.26 5.19
CA ASP A 95 -17.94 -5.81 5.35
C ASP A 95 -17.25 -5.23 4.12
N THR A 96 -16.25 -5.93 3.58
CA THR A 96 -15.54 -5.48 2.36
C THR A 96 -16.50 -5.37 1.18
N SER A 97 -17.30 -6.40 0.90
CA SER A 97 -18.28 -6.39 -0.19
C SER A 97 -19.35 -5.33 0.01
N GLN A 98 -19.85 -5.15 1.24
CA GLN A 98 -20.82 -4.10 1.55
C GLN A 98 -20.27 -2.70 1.26
N ALA A 99 -19.05 -2.41 1.69
CA ALA A 99 -18.40 -1.13 1.44
C ALA A 99 -18.18 -0.88 -0.05
N VAL A 100 -17.74 -1.89 -0.81
CA VAL A 100 -17.59 -1.79 -2.26
C VAL A 100 -18.91 -1.49 -2.95
N GLN A 101 -20.00 -2.15 -2.53
CA GLN A 101 -21.33 -1.87 -3.05
C GLN A 101 -21.75 -0.42 -2.78
N MET A 102 -21.58 0.08 -1.55
CA MET A 102 -21.93 1.45 -1.19
C MET A 102 -21.19 2.49 -2.03
N LEU A 103 -19.89 2.28 -2.31
CA LEU A 103 -19.12 3.18 -3.16
C LEU A 103 -19.57 3.11 -4.63
N ARG A 104 -19.87 1.92 -5.14
CA ARG A 104 -20.40 1.77 -6.52
C ARG A 104 -21.76 2.44 -6.67
N GLU A 105 -22.64 2.32 -5.69
CA GLU A 105 -23.94 3.01 -5.63
C GLU A 105 -23.78 4.53 -5.54
N ALA A 106 -22.75 5.01 -4.85
CA ALA A 106 -22.36 6.42 -4.86
C ALA A 106 -21.71 6.86 -6.19
N GLY A 107 -21.56 5.97 -7.19
CA GLY A 107 -21.08 6.32 -8.54
C GLY A 107 -19.56 6.24 -8.74
N PHE A 108 -18.81 5.64 -7.81
CA PHE A 108 -17.42 5.30 -8.03
C PHE A 108 -17.31 4.10 -8.98
N ARG A 109 -16.60 4.28 -10.10
CA ARG A 109 -16.61 3.31 -11.21
C ARG A 109 -15.62 2.15 -11.03
N ARG A 110 -14.51 2.41 -10.35
CA ARG A 110 -13.36 1.50 -10.28
C ARG A 110 -13.05 1.15 -8.83
N VAL A 111 -13.94 0.38 -8.22
CA VAL A 111 -13.85 -0.06 -6.82
C VAL A 111 -13.64 -1.57 -6.76
N ALA A 112 -12.54 -2.01 -6.17
CA ALA A 112 -12.12 -3.39 -6.01
C ALA A 112 -12.24 -3.86 -4.56
N GLU A 113 -12.70 -5.09 -4.38
CA GLU A 113 -12.57 -5.81 -3.11
C GLU A 113 -11.15 -6.36 -3.00
N LEU A 114 -10.44 -6.04 -1.92
CA LEU A 114 -9.15 -6.66 -1.62
C LEU A 114 -9.38 -8.00 -0.90
N LYS A 115 -9.24 -9.10 -1.65
CA LYS A 115 -9.47 -10.46 -1.13
C LYS A 115 -8.45 -10.81 -0.05
N GLY A 116 -8.95 -11.36 1.06
CA GLY A 116 -8.15 -11.69 2.24
C GLY A 116 -7.81 -10.50 3.16
N GLY A 117 -8.12 -9.27 2.75
CA GLY A 117 -8.00 -8.07 3.57
C GLY A 117 -6.61 -7.85 4.17
N LEU A 118 -6.58 -7.34 5.40
CA LEU A 118 -5.34 -7.02 6.11
C LEU A 118 -4.52 -8.26 6.48
N GLU A 119 -5.17 -9.39 6.80
CA GLU A 119 -4.48 -10.62 7.20
C GLU A 119 -3.68 -11.19 6.03
N ALA A 120 -4.29 -11.36 4.86
CA ALA A 120 -3.59 -11.81 3.66
C ALA A 120 -2.49 -10.81 3.23
N TRP A 121 -2.69 -9.51 3.46
CA TRP A 121 -1.66 -8.51 3.19
C TRP A 121 -0.44 -8.69 4.09
N ARG A 122 -0.68 -9.02 5.37
CA ARG A 122 0.37 -9.32 6.35
C ARG A 122 1.12 -10.59 6.00
N GLU A 123 0.43 -11.65 5.56
CA GLU A 123 1.03 -12.94 5.18
C GLU A 123 2.03 -12.82 4.02
N ILE A 124 1.88 -11.83 3.15
CA ILE A 124 2.79 -11.59 2.02
C ILE A 124 3.88 -10.57 2.34
N ASP A 125 4.13 -10.28 3.63
CA ASP A 125 5.03 -9.23 4.11
C ASP A 125 4.77 -7.89 3.42
N GLY A 126 3.49 -7.54 3.29
CA GLY A 126 3.06 -6.25 2.78
C GLY A 126 3.41 -5.13 3.77
N PRO A 127 3.85 -3.94 3.30
CA PRO A 127 4.12 -2.82 4.20
C PRO A 127 2.89 -2.42 5.03
N LEU A 128 3.08 -2.30 6.34
CA LEU A 128 2.06 -1.91 7.30
C LEU A 128 2.41 -0.56 7.96
N GLU A 129 1.40 0.06 8.56
CA GLU A 129 1.49 1.23 9.45
C GLU A 129 0.56 1.03 10.66
N GLY A 130 0.78 1.76 11.75
CA GLY A 130 0.01 1.66 12.99
C GLY A 130 0.89 1.47 14.23
N VAL A 131 0.26 1.46 15.40
CA VAL A 131 0.97 1.31 16.70
C VAL A 131 1.73 -0.01 16.78
N ASP A 132 1.18 -1.10 16.25
CA ASP A 132 1.84 -2.41 16.23
C ASP A 132 3.01 -2.48 15.23
N SER A 133 3.07 -1.54 14.28
CA SER A 133 4.16 -1.44 13.31
C SER A 133 5.31 -0.54 13.78
N MET A 134 5.18 0.05 14.98
CA MET A 134 6.32 0.67 15.63
C MET A 134 7.23 -0.48 16.06
N ASP A 135 8.33 -0.67 15.32
CA ASP A 135 9.49 -1.39 15.81
C ASP A 135 9.68 -0.96 17.26
N ASP A 136 9.63 -1.91 18.21
CA ASP A 136 9.90 -1.64 19.62
C ASP A 136 11.15 -0.76 19.64
N PRO A 137 11.01 0.52 19.99
CA PRO A 137 12.14 1.43 19.96
C PRO A 137 13.01 0.86 21.07
N GLY A 138 14.03 0.10 20.66
CA GLY A 138 14.79 -0.78 21.54
C GLY A 138 15.24 -0.04 22.81
N PRO A 139 15.72 -0.74 23.83
CA PRO A 139 16.01 -0.14 25.14
C PRO A 139 16.92 1.11 25.10
N ASP A 140 17.64 1.34 24.00
CA ASP A 140 18.47 2.51 23.70
C ASP A 140 17.74 3.69 23.00
N ALA A 141 16.60 3.46 22.36
CA ALA A 141 15.89 4.44 21.53
C ALA A 141 15.37 5.65 22.32
N TYR A 142 14.96 5.45 23.58
CA TYR A 142 14.49 6.49 24.48
C TYR A 142 15.54 6.98 25.50
N ASN A 143 16.73 6.37 25.57
CA ASN A 143 17.73 6.77 26.56
C ASN A 143 18.59 7.95 26.07
N VAL A 144 17.96 9.13 26.04
CA VAL A 144 18.60 10.41 25.71
C VAL A 144 19.85 10.67 26.57
N PHE A 145 19.81 10.24 27.84
CA PHE A 145 20.92 10.45 28.78
C PHE A 145 22.16 9.61 28.41
N ALA A 146 21.98 8.33 28.07
CA ALA A 146 23.07 7.47 27.61
C ALA A 146 23.68 7.97 26.28
N ARG A 147 22.84 8.46 25.36
CA ARG A 147 23.31 9.07 24.10
C ARG A 147 24.14 10.33 24.33
N LEU A 148 23.73 11.20 25.26
CA LEU A 148 24.49 12.40 25.64
C LEU A 148 25.83 12.05 26.28
N GLN A 149 25.89 11.01 27.13
CA GLN A 149 27.14 10.55 27.72
C GLN A 149 28.11 10.02 26.66
N ALA A 150 27.64 9.11 25.79
CA ALA A 150 28.45 8.57 24.71
C ALA A 150 28.99 9.67 23.78
N PHE A 151 28.15 10.63 23.40
CA PHE A 151 28.54 11.79 22.59
C PHE A 151 29.61 12.64 23.29
N ASN A 152 29.44 12.91 24.59
CA ASN A 152 30.41 13.69 25.37
C ASN A 152 31.75 12.96 25.52
N GLU A 153 31.73 11.63 25.70
CA GLU A 153 32.94 10.81 25.78
C GLU A 153 33.70 10.77 24.46
N GLU A 154 32.99 10.65 23.32
CA GLU A 154 33.58 10.71 21.99
C GLU A 154 34.21 12.07 21.73
N LYS A 155 33.50 13.17 22.04
CA LYS A 155 34.05 14.53 21.96
C LYS A 155 35.29 14.73 22.83
N ALA A 156 35.31 14.13 24.03
CA ALA A 156 36.46 14.19 24.91
C ALA A 156 37.67 13.41 24.36
N LYS A 157 37.43 12.26 23.70
CA LYS A 157 38.47 11.49 22.99
C LYS A 157 39.02 12.27 21.79
N GLU A 158 38.15 12.84 20.96
CA GLU A 158 38.56 13.69 19.82
C GLU A 158 39.45 14.86 20.27
N LYS A 159 39.10 15.50 21.39
CA LYS A 159 39.87 16.62 21.94
C LYS A 159 41.21 16.20 22.54
N ARG A 160 41.35 14.95 22.98
CA ARG A 160 42.61 14.39 23.50
C ARG A 160 43.55 13.89 22.40
N MET A 161 43.03 13.65 21.19
CA MET A 161 43.79 13.21 20.02
C MET A 161 44.25 14.38 19.12
N LYS A 162 43.90 15.61 19.47
CA LYS A 162 44.40 16.85 18.85
C LYS A 162 45.36 17.56 19.81
#